data_AF-A0A850SM18-F1
#
_entry.id   AF-A0A850SM18-F1
#
_cell.length_a   1.000
_cell.length_b   1.000
_cell.length_c   1.000
_cell.angle_alpha   90.00
_cell.angle_beta   90.00
_cell.angle_gamma   90.00
#
_symmetry.space_group_name_H-M   'P 1'
#
loop_
_entity.id
_entity.type
_entity.pdbx_description
1 polymer ?
#
loop_
_entity_poly.entity_id
_entity_poly.type
_entity_poly.pdbx_seq_one_letter_code
_entity_poly.pdbx_strand_id
1 'polypeptide(L)'
;MSEDRQRGKSAIDAVHTDVSKEDEAKIGAKISEIYRVDSEEATEIHANYHAQRILAGLERRARQNGMTKKALEEKMEHLAVQEAAYQVATGQLAEPAAIDILFRNLYIMESKGGDNDRYVNFYG
;
A
#
# COMPACT_ATOMS: atom_id res chain seq x y z
N MET A 1 -16.72 -4.58 20.09
CA MET A 1 -15.70 -4.60 19.02
C MET A 1 -14.64 -3.58 19.38
N SER A 2 -13.78 -3.91 20.34
CA SER A 2 -12.41 -4.45 20.17
C SER A 2 -11.35 -3.33 20.25
N GLU A 3 -11.14 -2.83 21.48
CA GLU A 3 -10.10 -1.84 21.84
C GLU A 3 -8.68 -2.33 21.50
N ASP A 4 -8.46 -3.64 21.42
CA ASP A 4 -7.15 -4.23 21.06
C ASP A 4 -6.73 -3.92 19.61
N ARG A 5 -7.67 -3.80 18.67
CA ARG A 5 -7.35 -3.38 17.29
C ARG A 5 -6.89 -1.93 17.21
N GLN A 6 -7.40 -1.06 18.08
CA GLN A 6 -7.00 0.34 18.15
C GLN A 6 -5.62 0.51 18.80
N ARG A 7 -5.30 -0.31 19.81
CA ARG A 7 -3.97 -0.34 20.44
C ARG A 7 -2.89 -0.76 19.46
N GLY A 8 -3.14 -1.80 18.67
CA GLY A 8 -2.20 -2.26 17.64
C GLY A 8 -1.91 -1.18 16.58
N LYS A 9 -2.95 -0.56 16.02
CA LYS A 9 -2.76 0.48 15.00
C LYS A 9 -1.96 1.69 15.52
N SER A 10 -2.25 2.12 16.74
CA SER A 10 -1.59 3.28 17.36
C SER A 10 -0.10 3.04 17.67
N ALA A 11 0.28 1.79 18.01
CA ALA A 11 1.66 1.43 18.27
C ALA A 11 2.52 1.46 16.99
N ILE A 12 1.98 0.97 15.87
CA ILE A 12 2.68 1.00 14.57
C ILE A 12 2.82 2.44 14.08
N ASP A 13 1.76 3.25 14.18
CA ASP A 13 1.81 4.67 13.81
C ASP A 13 2.90 5.42 14.62
N ALA A 14 3.04 5.14 15.92
CA ALA A 14 4.08 5.72 16.77
C ALA A 14 5.50 5.29 16.33
N VAL A 15 5.69 4.03 15.94
CA VAL A 15 6.98 3.53 15.42
C VAL A 15 7.33 4.21 14.09
N HIS A 16 6.36 4.53 13.24
CA HIS A 16 6.59 5.22 11.96
C HIS A 16 6.68 6.76 12.09
N THR A 17 6.27 7.36 13.21
CA THR A 17 6.30 8.83 13.37
C THR A 17 7.74 9.37 13.47
N ASP A 18 8.71 8.53 13.85
CA ASP A 18 10.13 8.91 14.08
C ASP A 18 11.13 8.25 13.11
N VAL A 19 10.66 7.46 12.13
CA VAL A 19 11.54 6.70 11.23
C VAL A 19 11.59 7.39 9.87
N SER A 20 12.74 8.01 9.56
CA SER A 20 13.10 8.37 8.19
C SER A 20 13.12 7.11 7.33
N LYS A 21 12.88 7.27 6.02
CA LYS A 21 12.78 6.22 4.98
C LYS A 21 13.90 5.15 4.95
N GLU A 22 14.93 5.27 5.78
CA GLU A 22 16.16 4.47 5.76
C GLU A 22 16.15 3.23 6.67
N ASP A 23 15.12 2.99 7.49
CA ASP A 23 15.14 1.88 8.46
C ASP A 23 13.89 0.98 8.47
N GLU A 24 13.12 0.94 7.37
CA GLU A 24 11.92 0.07 7.23
C GLU A 24 12.23 -1.41 7.55
N ALA A 25 13.40 -1.91 7.13
CA ALA A 25 13.85 -3.27 7.44
C ALA A 25 14.11 -3.51 8.95
N LYS A 26 14.38 -2.45 9.73
CA LYS A 26 14.58 -2.54 11.19
C LYS A 26 13.26 -2.48 11.96
N ILE A 27 12.16 -2.06 11.32
CA ILE A 27 10.84 -1.98 11.97
C ILE A 27 10.31 -3.38 12.29
N GLY A 28 10.62 -4.40 11.47
CA GLY A 28 10.21 -5.78 11.74
C GLY A 28 10.68 -6.31 13.10
N ALA A 29 11.92 -5.99 13.51
CA ALA A 29 12.44 -6.36 14.82
C ALA A 29 11.69 -5.66 15.97
N LYS A 30 11.33 -4.38 15.80
CA LYS A 30 10.53 -3.64 16.77
C LYS A 30 9.10 -4.17 16.87
N ILE A 31 8.49 -4.56 15.75
CA ILE A 31 7.16 -5.18 15.73
C ILE A 31 7.20 -6.52 16.47
N SER A 32 8.19 -7.37 16.19
CA SER A 32 8.39 -8.63 16.92
C SER A 32 8.51 -8.40 18.43
N GLU A 33 9.26 -7.39 18.86
CA GLU A 33 9.41 -7.03 20.27
C GLU A 33 8.10 -6.52 20.90
N ILE A 34 7.37 -5.61 20.23
CA ILE A 34 6.14 -5.00 20.74
C ILE A 34 5.02 -6.03 20.85
N TYR A 35 4.83 -6.85 19.82
CA TYR A 35 3.73 -7.82 19.76
C TYR A 35 4.09 -9.18 20.33
N ARG A 36 5.37 -9.42 20.65
CA ARG A 36 5.91 -10.71 21.12
C ARG A 36 5.61 -11.85 20.14
N VAL A 37 5.76 -11.55 18.86
CA VAL A 37 5.55 -12.49 17.75
C VAL A 37 6.88 -12.85 17.12
N ASP A 38 6.94 -13.93 16.35
CA ASP A 38 8.13 -14.27 15.59
C ASP A 38 8.40 -13.29 14.43
N SER A 39 9.54 -13.45 13.77
CA SER A 39 9.95 -12.57 12.68
C SER A 39 9.06 -12.67 11.44
N GLU A 40 8.46 -13.83 11.19
CA GLU A 40 7.59 -14.06 10.03
C GLU A 40 6.26 -13.34 10.27
N GLU A 41 5.63 -13.56 11.42
CA GLU A 41 4.39 -12.89 11.83
C GLU A 41 4.60 -11.37 11.96
N ALA A 42 5.76 -10.91 12.47
CA ALA A 42 6.09 -9.49 12.48
C ALA A 42 6.17 -8.88 11.08
N THR A 43 6.71 -9.62 10.11
CA THR A 43 6.79 -9.18 8.70
C THR A 43 5.41 -9.12 8.07
N GLU A 44 4.53 -10.08 8.37
CA GLU A 44 3.14 -10.06 7.91
C GLU A 44 2.36 -8.89 8.50
N ILE A 45 2.51 -8.61 9.80
CA ILE A 45 1.92 -7.44 10.46
C ILE A 45 2.40 -6.15 9.78
N HIS A 46 3.70 -6.06 9.46
CA HIS A 46 4.28 -4.91 8.80
C HIS A 46 3.75 -4.74 7.35
N ALA A 47 3.70 -5.83 6.59
CA ALA A 47 3.14 -5.84 5.24
C ALA A 47 1.65 -5.43 5.26
N ASN A 48 0.87 -5.95 6.21
CA ASN A 48 -0.53 -5.57 6.36
C ASN A 48 -0.73 -4.08 6.67
N TYR A 49 0.17 -3.48 7.45
CA TYR A 49 0.17 -2.04 7.69
C TYR A 49 0.43 -1.25 6.39
N HIS A 50 1.45 -1.61 5.61
CA HIS A 50 1.71 -0.95 4.33
C HIS A 50 0.60 -1.19 3.30
N ALA A 51 -0.01 -2.38 3.27
CA ALA A 51 -1.12 -2.67 2.37
C ALA A 51 -2.27 -1.68 2.57
N GLN A 52 -2.64 -1.37 3.81
CA GLN A 52 -3.68 -0.38 4.11
C GLN A 52 -3.31 1.03 3.64
N ARG A 53 -2.04 1.42 3.82
CA ARG A 53 -1.55 2.74 3.40
C ARG A 53 -1.47 2.88 1.88
N ILE A 54 -1.00 1.84 1.20
CA ILE A 54 -0.96 1.75 -0.25
C ILE A 54 -2.38 1.84 -0.82
N LEU A 55 -3.35 1.08 -0.27
CA LEU A 55 -4.75 1.16 -0.68
C LEU A 55 -5.32 2.57 -0.53
N ALA A 56 -5.11 3.21 0.62
CA ALA A 56 -5.57 4.58 0.85
C ALA A 56 -4.92 5.58 -0.12
N GLY A 57 -3.64 5.37 -0.45
CA GLY A 57 -2.90 6.14 -1.45
C GLY A 57 -3.47 5.97 -2.86
N LEU A 58 -3.73 4.73 -3.25
CA LEU A 58 -4.32 4.38 -4.54
C LEU A 58 -5.73 4.95 -4.69
N GLU A 59 -6.60 4.79 -3.68
CA GLU A 59 -7.95 5.35 -3.69
C GLU A 59 -7.93 6.87 -3.90
N ARG A 60 -7.08 7.57 -3.16
CA ARG A 60 -6.93 9.03 -3.28
C ARG A 60 -6.49 9.42 -4.68
N ARG A 61 -5.48 8.74 -5.23
CA ARG A 61 -4.95 9.04 -6.56
C ARG A 61 -5.94 8.70 -7.67
N ALA A 62 -6.64 7.57 -7.56
CA ALA A 62 -7.70 7.16 -8.49
C ALA A 62 -8.82 8.21 -8.54
N ARG A 63 -9.29 8.68 -7.38
CA ARG A 63 -10.30 9.75 -7.30
C ARG A 63 -9.81 11.07 -7.91
N GLN A 64 -8.56 11.46 -7.63
CA GLN A 64 -7.95 12.67 -8.21
C GLN A 64 -7.83 12.60 -9.74
N ASN A 65 -7.74 11.40 -10.32
CA ASN A 65 -7.68 11.17 -11.76
C ASN A 65 -9.04 10.81 -12.37
N GLY A 66 -10.14 11.01 -11.64
CA GLY A 66 -11.50 10.85 -12.17
C GLY A 66 -12.03 9.41 -12.22
N MET A 67 -11.31 8.44 -11.65
CA MET A 67 -11.76 7.05 -11.61
C MET A 67 -12.93 6.90 -10.62
N THR A 68 -14.00 6.22 -11.05
CA THR A 68 -15.15 5.95 -10.19
C THR A 68 -14.81 4.88 -9.15
N LYS A 69 -15.44 4.96 -7.98
CA LYS A 69 -15.26 3.97 -6.91
C LYS A 69 -15.55 2.53 -7.38
N LYS A 70 -16.58 2.35 -8.20
CA LYS A 70 -16.94 1.04 -8.78
C LYS A 70 -15.84 0.49 -9.69
N ALA A 71 -15.31 1.31 -10.59
CA ALA A 71 -14.22 0.91 -11.49
C ALA A 71 -12.92 0.60 -10.74
N LEU A 72 -12.69 1.25 -9.60
CA LEU A 72 -11.58 0.93 -8.70
C LEU A 72 -11.79 -0.42 -8.01
N GLU A 73 -12.97 -0.66 -7.42
CA GLU A 73 -13.31 -1.92 -6.73
C GLU A 73 -13.19 -3.14 -7.65
N GLU A 74 -13.73 -3.04 -8.88
CA GLU A 74 -13.66 -4.12 -9.88
C GLU A 74 -12.23 -4.51 -10.26
N LYS A 75 -11.30 -3.56 -10.26
CA LYS A 75 -9.90 -3.79 -10.67
C LYS A 75 -8.97 -4.05 -9.49
N MET A 76 -9.42 -3.75 -8.27
CA MET A 76 -8.61 -3.89 -7.05
C MET A 76 -8.23 -5.34 -6.78
N GLU A 77 -9.13 -6.28 -7.12
CA GLU A 77 -8.90 -7.73 -7.00
C GLU A 77 -7.76 -8.24 -7.88
N HIS A 78 -7.39 -7.49 -8.93
CA HIS A 78 -6.32 -7.84 -9.86
C HIS A 78 -4.99 -7.16 -9.55
N LEU A 79 -4.95 -6.30 -8.54
CA LEU A 79 -3.72 -5.63 -8.13
C LEU A 79 -2.95 -6.47 -7.11
N ALA A 80 -1.66 -6.65 -7.35
CA ALA A 80 -0.74 -7.32 -6.43
C ALA A 80 -0.36 -6.42 -5.24
N VAL A 81 -1.36 -5.93 -4.49
CA VAL A 81 -1.17 -4.99 -3.37
C VAL A 81 -0.37 -5.64 -2.24
N GLN A 82 -0.64 -6.91 -1.94
CA GLN A 82 0.06 -7.64 -0.88
C GLN A 82 1.53 -7.85 -1.21
N GLU A 83 1.85 -8.16 -2.46
CA GLU A 83 3.24 -8.30 -2.92
C GLU A 83 4.00 -6.97 -2.80
N ALA A 84 3.39 -5.88 -3.28
CA ALA A 84 3.97 -4.55 -3.15
C ALA A 84 4.16 -4.15 -1.68
N ALA A 85 3.19 -4.45 -0.81
CA ALA A 85 3.28 -4.16 0.61
C ALA A 85 4.39 -4.97 1.31
N TYR A 86 4.58 -6.23 0.93
CA TYR A 86 5.68 -7.05 1.41
C TYR A 86 7.05 -6.50 0.98
N GLN A 87 7.17 -6.05 -0.27
CA GLN A 87 8.39 -5.40 -0.76
C GLN A 87 8.69 -4.09 -0.01
N VAL A 88 7.64 -3.36 0.40
CA VAL A 88 7.81 -2.16 1.24
C VAL A 88 8.24 -2.54 2.65
N ALA A 89 7.58 -3.51 3.28
CA ALA A 89 7.89 -3.98 4.63
C ALA A 89 9.31 -4.54 4.77
N THR A 90 9.89 -5.07 3.69
CA THR A 90 11.26 -5.59 3.63
C THR A 90 12.28 -4.55 3.15
N GLY A 91 11.85 -3.32 2.87
CA GLY A 91 12.71 -2.22 2.41
C GLY A 91 13.17 -2.33 0.95
N GLN A 92 12.63 -3.28 0.18
CA GLN A 92 12.93 -3.46 -1.25
C GLN A 92 12.28 -2.38 -2.13
N LEU A 93 11.17 -1.80 -1.65
CA LEU A 93 10.39 -0.81 -2.39
C LEU A 93 9.96 0.32 -1.45
N ALA A 94 9.97 1.57 -1.93
CA ALA A 94 9.41 2.68 -1.17
C ALA A 94 7.88 2.74 -1.35
N GLU A 95 7.12 3.05 -0.28
CA GLU A 95 5.66 3.16 -0.33
C GLU A 95 5.12 4.06 -1.47
N PRO A 96 5.70 5.25 -1.75
CA PRO A 96 5.26 6.07 -2.89
C PRO A 96 5.45 5.37 -4.24
N ALA A 97 6.55 4.64 -4.40
CA ALA A 97 6.86 3.91 -5.63
C ALA A 97 5.90 2.71 -5.82
N ALA A 98 5.53 2.02 -4.73
CA ALA A 98 4.50 0.99 -4.76
C ALA A 98 3.16 1.54 -5.26
N ILE A 99 2.75 2.70 -4.74
CA ILE A 99 1.52 3.38 -5.18
C ILE A 99 1.61 3.78 -6.66
N ASP A 100 2.74 4.31 -7.12
CA ASP A 100 2.96 4.67 -8.53
C ASP A 100 2.82 3.46 -9.47
N ILE A 101 3.46 2.35 -9.15
CA ILE A 101 3.43 1.11 -9.94
C ILE A 101 2.01 0.57 -10.02
N LEU A 102 1.33 0.44 -8.87
CA LEU A 102 -0.02 -0.08 -8.81
C LEU A 102 -1.03 0.83 -9.50
N PHE A 103 -0.86 2.15 -9.40
CA PHE A 103 -1.70 3.12 -10.11
C PHE A 103 -1.52 3.02 -11.62
N ARG A 104 -0.29 2.85 -12.11
CA ARG A 104 -0.03 2.62 -13.54
C ARG A 104 -0.71 1.34 -14.02
N ASN A 105 -0.62 0.26 -13.25
CA ASN A 105 -1.28 -1.01 -13.59
C ASN A 105 -2.81 -0.86 -13.64
N LEU A 106 -3.38 -0.17 -12.66
CA LEU A 106 -4.80 0.14 -12.59
C LEU A 106 -5.26 0.95 -13.82
N TYR A 107 -4.48 1.95 -14.22
CA TYR A 107 -4.77 2.75 -15.41
C TYR A 107 -4.67 1.94 -16.71
N ILE A 108 -3.68 1.04 -16.82
CA ILE A 108 -3.57 0.12 -17.97
C ILE A 108 -4.78 -0.81 -18.05
N MET A 109 -5.27 -1.32 -16.92
CA MET A 109 -6.48 -2.15 -16.87
C MET A 109 -7.72 -1.35 -17.26
N GLU A 110 -7.80 -0.08 -16.85
CA GLU A 110 -8.87 0.83 -17.28
C GLU A 110 -8.83 1.11 -18.77
N SER A 111 -7.66 1.45 -19.31
CA SER A 111 -7.50 1.78 -20.73
C SER A 111 -7.67 0.57 -21.65
N LYS A 112 -7.34 -0.64 -21.19
CA LYS A 112 -7.51 -1.88 -21.97
C LYS A 112 -8.93 -2.45 -21.89
N GLY A 113 -9.72 -2.09 -20.87
CA GLY A 113 -11.14 -2.42 -20.78
C GLY A 113 -12.04 -1.42 -21.53
N GLY A 114 -11.49 -0.28 -21.94
CA GLY A 114 -12.16 0.71 -22.77
C GLY A 114 -11.78 0.50 -24.24
N ASP A 115 -12.71 -0.02 -25.03
CA ASP A 115 -12.65 -0.01 -26.49
C ASP A 115 -12.86 1.42 -27.04
N ASN A 116 -12.09 2.39 -26.52
CA ASN A 116 -12.06 3.76 -27.00
C ASN A 116 -10.67 4.36 -26.83
N ASP A 117 -9.90 4.11 -27.88
CA ASP A 117 -8.77 4.86 -28.40
C ASP A 117 -9.00 6.38 -28.43
N ARG A 118 -8.96 7.05 -27.27
CA ARG A 118 -8.93 8.52 -27.20
C ARG A 118 -7.92 9.02 -26.17
N TYR A 119 -6.67 9.12 -26.66
CA TYR A 119 -5.72 10.21 -26.41
C TYR A 119 -5.71 10.87 -25.03
N VAL A 120 -4.61 10.68 -24.27
CA VAL A 120 -3.87 11.81 -23.67
C VAL A 120 -2.37 11.49 -23.61
N ASN A 121 -1.59 12.18 -24.44
CA ASN A 121 -0.14 12.34 -24.24
C ASN A 121 0.08 13.25 -23.03
N PHE A 122 0.71 12.73 -21.96
CA PHE A 122 1.27 13.56 -20.89
C PHE A 122 2.79 13.64 -21.03
N TYR A 123 3.24 14.46 -21.99
CA TYR A 123 4.49 15.19 -21.90
C TYR A 123 4.18 16.62 -22.35
N GLY A 124 3.97 17.50 -21.36
CA GLY A 124 3.89 18.94 -21.48
C GLY A 124 4.48 19.52 -20.22
#